data_AF-A0A9Q8Z823-F1
#
_entry.id   AF-A0A9Q8Z823-F1
#
_cell.length_a   1.000
_cell.length_b   1.000
_cell.length_c   1.000
_cell.angle_alpha   90.00
_cell.angle_beta   90.00
_cell.angle_gamma   90.00
#
_symmetry.space_group_name_H-M   'P 1'
#
loop_
_entity.id
_entity.type
_entity.pdbx_description
1 polymer ?
#
loop_
_entity_poly.entity_id
_entity_poly.type
_entity_poly.pdbx_seq_one_letter_code
_entity_poly.pdbx_strand_id
1 'polypeptide(L)'
;MDTNHDTPVCPDWAFLNNSNVHVAKDRGWFKTYTPFNSTVSDFLFASSRNTPVLGIGTVEIPTKRSPNRSGVSSHGTLHLKEVLHVPDFVCNVIGGPIFSDGYDVTIRFGPTKLGTIEDSQGKSMAYFDPSRPLLCIKVRNSPEGPKLGPYALQKDKMYALSCRWEPREEQRWLDYKARNGLDNRGSTQIINPNPPYTDEEKSFLKTNFRDEYHFLLQHGLKIHSDEDRAEGRRILRAIMREDDEEDSDGEPEDDEDDGSEFDLEGHQADYNFSAEQLDWIGEHYGNSEAFMISYGLRFYDDDDLEEAKVIADAMMHDDDD
;
A
#
# COMPACT_ATOMS: atom_id res chain seq x y z
N MET A 1 -21.44 -24.97 -2.70
CA MET A 1 -20.43 -25.91 -3.21
C MET A 1 -19.39 -26.05 -2.13
N ASP A 2 -19.31 -27.23 -1.54
CA ASP A 2 -18.47 -27.53 -0.38
C ASP A 2 -16.98 -27.28 -0.69
N THR A 3 -16.30 -26.62 0.24
CA THR A 3 -14.85 -26.44 0.21
C THR A 3 -14.21 -27.81 0.37
N ASN A 4 -13.70 -28.36 -0.72
CA ASN A 4 -12.91 -29.59 -0.68
C ASN A 4 -11.56 -29.30 -0.03
N HIS A 5 -11.53 -29.34 1.32
CA HIS A 5 -10.39 -29.02 2.19
C HIS A 5 -9.14 -29.89 1.93
N ASP A 6 -9.21 -30.87 1.05
CA ASP A 6 -8.12 -31.78 0.72
C ASP A 6 -7.35 -31.40 -0.56
N THR A 7 -7.76 -30.31 -1.23
CA THR A 7 -7.07 -29.81 -2.42
C THR A 7 -5.82 -29.01 -1.99
N PRO A 8 -4.62 -29.36 -2.47
CA PRO A 8 -3.41 -28.62 -2.13
C PRO A 8 -3.52 -27.15 -2.57
N VAL A 9 -3.11 -26.23 -1.70
CA VAL A 9 -3.12 -24.78 -1.98
C VAL A 9 -1.72 -24.26 -2.25
N CYS A 10 -1.61 -23.27 -3.14
CA CYS A 10 -0.36 -22.60 -3.47
C CYS A 10 0.25 -21.98 -2.20
N PRO A 11 1.49 -22.35 -1.84
CA PRO A 11 2.14 -21.86 -0.63
C PRO A 11 2.77 -20.46 -0.78
N ASP A 12 2.94 -19.98 -2.01
CA ASP A 12 3.63 -18.70 -2.27
C ASP A 12 2.71 -17.52 -1.98
N TRP A 13 3.03 -16.81 -0.91
CA TRP A 13 2.42 -15.53 -0.54
C TRP A 13 3.50 -14.46 -0.61
N ALA A 14 3.53 -13.70 -1.70
CA ALA A 14 4.49 -12.64 -1.95
C ALA A 14 3.94 -11.29 -1.45
N PHE A 15 4.73 -10.57 -0.66
CA PHE A 15 4.45 -9.17 -0.37
C PHE A 15 4.85 -8.29 -1.56
N LEU A 16 3.89 -7.53 -2.08
CA LEU A 16 4.05 -6.64 -3.23
C LEU A 16 3.54 -5.24 -2.84
N ASN A 17 4.47 -4.35 -2.49
CA ASN A 17 4.17 -2.96 -2.10
C ASN A 17 3.52 -2.13 -3.23
N ASN A 18 3.72 -2.54 -4.49
CA ASN A 18 3.12 -1.92 -5.68
C ASN A 18 1.70 -2.43 -6.00
N SER A 19 1.13 -3.33 -5.18
CA SER A 19 -0.21 -3.88 -5.39
C SER A 19 -1.20 -3.26 -4.40
N ASN A 20 -2.34 -2.78 -4.87
CA ASN A 20 -3.33 -2.09 -4.02
C ASN A 20 -4.35 -3.06 -3.37
N VAL A 21 -4.17 -4.37 -3.54
CA VAL A 21 -5.14 -5.37 -3.09
C VAL A 21 -4.46 -6.69 -2.73
N HIS A 22 -5.09 -7.47 -1.84
CA HIS A 22 -4.70 -8.85 -1.55
C HIS A 22 -5.29 -9.82 -2.57
N VAL A 23 -4.52 -10.83 -2.97
CA VAL A 23 -4.97 -11.85 -3.92
C VAL A 23 -4.67 -13.24 -3.38
N ALA A 24 -5.64 -14.15 -3.48
CA ALA A 24 -5.43 -15.57 -3.27
C ALA A 24 -5.79 -16.32 -4.56
N LYS A 25 -4.86 -17.20 -4.97
CA LYS A 25 -5.05 -18.08 -6.12
C LYS A 25 -6.10 -19.14 -5.82
N ASP A 26 -5.97 -19.80 -4.69
CA ASP A 26 -6.75 -20.99 -4.40
C ASP A 26 -7.89 -20.71 -3.41
N ARG A 27 -9.09 -21.14 -3.79
CA ARG A 27 -10.30 -21.05 -2.96
C ARG A 27 -10.14 -21.65 -1.54
N GLY A 28 -9.22 -22.60 -1.38
CA GLY A 28 -8.93 -23.27 -0.11
C GLY A 28 -8.33 -22.37 0.97
N TRP A 29 -7.83 -21.18 0.62
CA TRP A 29 -7.31 -20.20 1.58
C TRP A 29 -8.40 -19.46 2.36
N PHE A 30 -9.61 -19.38 1.79
CA PHE A 30 -10.66 -18.51 2.28
C PHE A 30 -11.43 -19.11 3.46
N LYS A 31 -11.54 -18.33 4.54
CA LYS A 31 -12.38 -18.62 5.71
C LYS A 31 -13.82 -18.18 5.48
N THR A 32 -13.99 -16.94 5.02
CA THR A 32 -15.25 -16.44 4.50
C THR A 32 -15.14 -16.28 2.99
N TYR A 33 -16.27 -16.40 2.29
CA TYR A 33 -16.26 -16.26 0.84
C TYR A 33 -17.61 -15.81 0.31
N THR A 34 -17.59 -14.69 -0.39
CA THR A 34 -18.72 -14.13 -1.10
C THR A 34 -18.41 -14.24 -2.59
N PRO A 35 -19.15 -15.07 -3.35
CA PRO A 35 -19.06 -15.05 -4.80
C PRO A 35 -19.36 -13.64 -5.33
N PHE A 36 -18.41 -13.06 -6.06
CA PHE A 36 -18.50 -11.71 -6.56
C PHE A 36 -17.64 -11.60 -7.82
N ASN A 37 -18.32 -11.35 -8.94
CA ASN A 37 -17.65 -11.26 -10.23
C ASN A 37 -17.07 -9.87 -10.42
N SER A 38 -15.74 -9.81 -10.53
CA SER A 38 -14.97 -8.59 -10.72
C SER A 38 -13.76 -8.89 -11.62
N THR A 39 -12.89 -7.91 -11.81
CA THR A 39 -11.65 -8.03 -12.58
C THR A 39 -10.54 -7.25 -11.91
N VAL A 40 -9.33 -7.76 -12.00
CA VAL A 40 -8.10 -7.05 -11.62
C VAL A 40 -7.23 -6.83 -12.84
N SER A 41 -6.50 -5.73 -12.84
CA SER A 41 -5.43 -5.47 -13.79
C SER A 41 -4.14 -6.03 -13.20
N ASP A 42 -3.66 -7.14 -13.75
CA ASP A 42 -2.37 -7.73 -13.38
C ASP A 42 -1.27 -7.26 -14.32
N PHE A 43 -0.07 -7.11 -13.76
CA PHE A 43 1.14 -6.91 -14.54
C PHE A 43 2.05 -8.11 -14.34
N LEU A 44 2.28 -8.82 -15.44
CA LEU A 44 3.12 -10.00 -15.48
C LEU A 44 4.08 -9.86 -16.67
N PHE A 45 5.38 -9.74 -16.38
CA PHE A 45 6.43 -9.69 -17.42
C PHE A 45 6.21 -8.61 -18.49
N ALA A 46 6.00 -7.36 -18.08
CA ALA A 46 5.79 -6.24 -18.99
C ALA A 46 4.48 -6.27 -19.80
N SER A 47 3.52 -7.13 -19.44
CA SER A 47 2.19 -7.18 -20.06
C SER A 47 1.09 -6.98 -19.03
N SER A 48 0.23 -6.00 -19.27
CA SER A 48 -0.99 -5.78 -18.48
C SER A 48 -2.12 -6.67 -18.99
N ARG A 49 -2.78 -7.42 -18.10
CA ARG A 49 -3.95 -8.23 -18.44
C ARG A 49 -5.06 -8.05 -17.42
N ASN A 50 -6.29 -8.20 -17.89
CA ASN A 50 -7.47 -8.21 -17.02
C ASN A 50 -7.78 -9.65 -16.64
N THR A 51 -7.63 -9.96 -15.35
CA THR A 51 -7.82 -11.31 -14.84
C THR A 51 -9.10 -11.38 -14.00
N PRO A 52 -9.98 -12.39 -14.22
CA PRO A 52 -11.24 -12.51 -13.50
C PRO A 52 -11.07 -12.75 -12.00
N VAL A 53 -11.86 -12.04 -11.21
CA VAL A 53 -12.08 -12.28 -9.78
C VAL A 53 -13.38 -13.06 -9.63
N LEU A 54 -13.33 -14.18 -8.91
CA LEU A 54 -14.50 -15.06 -8.72
C LEU A 54 -15.21 -14.82 -7.38
N GLY A 55 -14.54 -14.20 -6.42
CA GLY A 55 -15.14 -13.83 -5.14
C GLY A 55 -14.18 -13.15 -4.20
N ILE A 56 -14.73 -12.68 -3.09
CA ILE A 56 -14.03 -11.87 -2.10
C ILE A 56 -14.26 -12.48 -0.72
N GLY A 57 -13.26 -12.43 0.15
CA GLY A 57 -13.41 -12.97 1.50
C GLY A 57 -12.25 -12.67 2.42
N THR A 58 -12.20 -13.41 3.53
CA THR A 58 -11.11 -13.32 4.51
C THR A 58 -10.21 -14.54 4.40
N VAL A 59 -8.92 -14.34 4.63
CA VAL A 59 -7.92 -15.41 4.62
C VAL A 59 -7.13 -15.38 5.93
N GLU A 60 -6.94 -16.57 6.51
CA GLU A 60 -6.03 -16.78 7.62
C GLU A 60 -4.82 -17.56 7.13
N ILE A 61 -3.66 -16.91 7.08
CA ILE A 61 -2.42 -17.55 6.63
C ILE A 61 -1.66 -18.04 7.87
N PRO A 62 -1.51 -19.35 8.09
CA PRO A 62 -0.69 -19.86 9.16
C PRO A 62 0.78 -19.70 8.79
N THR A 63 1.52 -18.89 9.54
CA THR A 63 2.90 -18.50 9.23
C THR A 63 3.87 -18.99 10.30
N LYS A 64 5.16 -18.98 9.95
CA LYS A 64 6.25 -19.03 10.93
C LYS A 64 6.69 -17.61 11.27
N ARG A 65 6.89 -17.34 12.55
CA ARG A 65 7.29 -16.02 13.09
C ARG A 65 8.79 -15.74 12.94
N SER A 66 9.62 -16.78 12.98
CA SER A 66 11.07 -16.64 12.91
C SER A 66 11.70 -17.96 12.45
N PRO A 67 12.82 -17.90 11.70
CA PRO A 67 13.59 -19.10 11.36
C PRO A 67 14.17 -19.80 12.59
N ASN A 68 14.42 -19.06 13.67
CA ASN A 68 15.14 -19.54 14.86
C ASN A 68 14.20 -20.02 15.98
N ARG A 69 12.87 -19.91 15.80
CA ARG A 69 11.88 -20.37 16.79
C ARG A 69 11.29 -21.71 16.39
N SER A 70 11.07 -22.56 17.38
CA SER A 70 10.45 -23.87 17.22
C SER A 70 9.21 -24.05 18.10
N GLY A 71 8.41 -25.07 17.78
CA GLY A 71 7.15 -25.39 18.47
C GLY A 71 6.11 -24.28 18.37
N VAL A 72 5.13 -24.32 19.28
CA VAL A 72 3.97 -23.39 19.28
C VAL A 72 4.39 -21.92 19.34
N SER A 73 5.53 -21.61 19.98
CA SER A 73 6.07 -20.25 20.07
C SER A 73 6.49 -19.64 18.71
N SER A 74 6.68 -20.50 17.70
CA SER A 74 7.02 -20.12 16.33
C SER A 74 5.81 -19.85 15.44
N HIS A 75 4.59 -20.14 15.92
CA HIS A 75 3.38 -20.04 15.11
C HIS A 75 2.86 -18.61 15.08
N GLY A 76 2.67 -18.10 13.86
CA GLY A 76 1.92 -16.89 13.59
C GLY A 76 0.69 -17.20 12.74
N THR A 77 -0.19 -16.22 12.67
CA THR A 77 -1.33 -16.21 11.74
C THR A 77 -1.53 -14.79 11.25
N LEU A 78 -1.46 -14.58 9.94
CA LEU A 78 -1.86 -13.32 9.32
C LEU A 78 -3.36 -13.40 8.97
N HIS A 79 -4.10 -12.35 9.29
CA HIS A 79 -5.52 -12.23 8.98
C HIS A 79 -5.68 -11.14 7.93
N LEU A 80 -5.93 -11.55 6.69
CA LEU A 80 -6.14 -10.62 5.58
C LEU A 80 -7.63 -10.45 5.31
N LYS A 81 -8.07 -9.20 5.18
CA LYS A 81 -9.46 -8.86 4.88
C LYS A 81 -9.62 -8.54 3.39
N GLU A 82 -10.82 -8.75 2.89
CA GLU A 82 -11.21 -8.38 1.52
C GLU A 82 -10.25 -8.90 0.43
N VAL A 83 -9.79 -10.14 0.61
CA VAL A 83 -8.90 -10.83 -0.33
C VAL A 83 -9.69 -11.22 -1.58
N LEU A 84 -9.12 -10.96 -2.76
CA LEU A 84 -9.72 -11.35 -4.03
C LEU A 84 -9.31 -12.77 -4.42
N HIS A 85 -10.27 -13.59 -4.84
CA HIS A 85 -10.02 -14.93 -5.37
C HIS A 85 -9.78 -14.85 -6.88
N VAL A 86 -8.53 -15.05 -7.29
CA VAL A 86 -8.06 -14.92 -8.68
C VAL A 86 -7.31 -16.18 -9.08
N PRO A 87 -8.02 -17.24 -9.54
CA PRO A 87 -7.41 -18.54 -9.82
C PRO A 87 -6.30 -18.52 -10.86
N ASP A 88 -6.30 -17.56 -11.79
CA ASP A 88 -5.33 -17.49 -12.87
C ASP A 88 -4.08 -16.67 -12.52
N PHE A 89 -4.02 -16.09 -11.31
CA PHE A 89 -2.82 -15.41 -10.84
C PHE A 89 -1.69 -16.41 -10.55
N VAL A 90 -0.43 -15.95 -10.67
CA VAL A 90 0.76 -16.83 -10.57
C VAL A 90 1.00 -17.37 -9.15
N CYS A 91 0.77 -16.55 -8.13
CA CYS A 91 0.91 -16.88 -6.71
C CYS A 91 -0.15 -16.13 -5.89
N ASN A 92 -0.12 -16.23 -4.56
CA ASN A 92 -0.91 -15.34 -3.72
C ASN A 92 -0.13 -14.03 -3.47
N VAL A 93 -0.85 -12.95 -3.23
CA VAL A 93 -0.30 -11.60 -3.06
C VAL A 93 -0.79 -11.00 -1.74
N ILE A 94 0.14 -10.44 -1.01
CA ILE A 94 -0.10 -9.53 0.11
C ILE A 94 0.17 -8.13 -0.41
N GLY A 95 -0.88 -7.34 -0.60
CA GLY A 95 -0.80 -5.98 -1.12
C GLY A 95 -0.80 -4.92 -0.01
N GLY A 96 -0.87 -3.65 -0.43
CA GLY A 96 -0.93 -2.47 0.42
C GLY A 96 -1.99 -2.50 1.54
N PRO A 97 -3.17 -3.13 1.40
CA PRO A 97 -4.13 -3.20 2.49
C PRO A 97 -3.61 -3.90 3.76
N ILE A 98 -2.44 -4.55 3.73
CA ILE A 98 -1.79 -5.10 4.93
C ILE A 98 -1.59 -4.04 6.02
N PHE A 99 -1.31 -2.80 5.65
CA PHE A 99 -1.13 -1.70 6.61
C PHE A 99 -2.44 -1.36 7.30
N SER A 100 -3.54 -1.33 6.56
CA SER A 100 -4.90 -1.13 7.11
C SER A 100 -5.40 -2.36 7.89
N ASP A 101 -4.83 -3.54 7.66
CA ASP A 101 -5.10 -4.76 8.44
C ASP A 101 -4.41 -4.76 9.83
N GLY A 102 -3.62 -3.73 10.14
CA GLY A 102 -2.97 -3.55 11.45
C GLY A 102 -1.61 -4.23 11.54
N TYR A 103 -0.94 -4.39 10.41
CA TYR A 103 0.40 -4.95 10.32
C TYR A 103 1.39 -3.93 9.79
N ASP A 104 2.64 -4.04 10.26
CA ASP A 104 3.78 -3.31 9.72
C ASP A 104 4.74 -4.27 9.00
N VAL A 105 5.42 -3.77 7.96
CA VAL A 105 6.33 -4.56 7.13
C VAL A 105 7.71 -3.94 7.17
N THR A 106 8.65 -4.66 7.77
CA THR A 106 10.06 -4.27 7.79
C THR A 106 10.86 -5.12 6.82
N ILE A 107 11.50 -4.50 5.84
CA ILE A 107 12.42 -5.16 4.90
C ILE A 107 13.85 -5.00 5.43
N ARG A 108 14.53 -6.13 5.67
CA ARG A 108 15.93 -6.19 6.10
C ARG A 108 16.57 -7.44 5.53
N PHE A 109 17.36 -7.26 4.47
CA PHE A 109 18.02 -8.36 3.77
C PHE A 109 19.09 -9.00 4.66
N GLY A 110 18.81 -10.21 5.14
CA GLY A 110 19.72 -11.01 5.94
C GLY A 110 19.78 -12.46 5.47
N PRO A 111 20.81 -13.22 5.90
CA PRO A 111 21.01 -14.59 5.44
C PRO A 111 19.92 -15.56 5.92
N THR A 112 19.18 -15.20 6.98
CA THR A 112 18.16 -16.07 7.59
C THR A 112 16.73 -15.60 7.35
N LYS A 113 16.54 -14.32 7.00
CA LYS A 113 15.26 -13.69 6.68
C LYS A 113 15.50 -12.41 5.87
N LEU A 114 14.58 -12.07 4.97
CA LEU A 114 14.63 -10.81 4.20
C LEU A 114 13.81 -9.66 4.83
N GLY A 115 13.23 -9.93 6.00
CA GLY A 115 12.38 -8.98 6.71
C GLY A 115 11.31 -9.69 7.54
N THR A 116 10.46 -8.91 8.18
CA THR A 116 9.37 -9.38 9.04
C THR A 116 8.09 -8.59 8.79
N ILE A 117 6.97 -9.28 9.03
CA ILE A 117 5.66 -8.65 9.19
C ILE A 117 5.34 -8.73 10.67
N GLU A 118 5.00 -7.59 11.27
CA GLU A 118 4.74 -7.42 12.70
C GLU A 118 3.33 -6.91 12.92
N ASP A 119 2.69 -7.27 14.04
CA ASP A 119 1.42 -6.64 14.42
C ASP A 119 1.64 -5.26 15.04
N SER A 120 0.55 -4.55 15.32
CA SER A 120 0.56 -3.24 15.98
C SER A 120 1.25 -3.21 17.36
N GLN A 121 1.55 -4.37 17.96
CA GLN A 121 2.27 -4.48 19.23
C GLN A 121 3.77 -4.77 19.01
N GLY A 122 4.27 -4.72 17.77
CA GLY A 122 5.65 -5.06 17.41
C GLY A 122 5.95 -6.55 17.50
N LYS A 123 4.91 -7.40 17.56
CA LYS A 123 5.09 -8.84 17.63
C LYS A 123 5.23 -9.37 16.21
N SER A 124 6.39 -9.95 15.89
CA SER A 124 6.59 -10.61 14.59
C SER A 124 5.58 -11.73 14.36
N MET A 125 4.84 -11.64 13.26
CA MET A 125 3.79 -12.55 12.82
C MET A 125 4.24 -13.41 11.64
N ALA A 126 5.10 -12.89 10.76
CA ALA A 126 5.71 -13.63 9.67
C ALA A 126 7.13 -13.14 9.38
N TYR A 127 7.90 -13.95 8.65
CA TYR A 127 9.18 -13.53 8.08
C TYR A 127 9.26 -13.91 6.60
N PHE A 128 10.04 -13.14 5.84
CA PHE A 128 10.32 -13.39 4.43
C PHE A 128 11.44 -14.43 4.28
N ASP A 129 11.14 -15.53 3.58
CA ASP A 129 12.02 -16.68 3.43
C ASP A 129 13.12 -16.40 2.37
N PRO A 130 14.41 -16.35 2.75
CA PRO A 130 15.50 -16.02 1.84
C PRO A 130 15.75 -17.11 0.78
N SER A 131 15.15 -18.30 0.93
CA SER A 131 15.24 -19.38 -0.05
C SER A 131 14.22 -19.24 -1.19
N ARG A 132 13.32 -18.26 -1.12
CA ARG A 132 12.24 -18.04 -2.07
C ARG A 132 12.49 -16.76 -2.87
N PRO A 133 12.07 -16.70 -4.14
CA PRO A 133 12.07 -15.45 -4.90
C PRO A 133 11.02 -14.50 -4.34
N LEU A 134 11.20 -13.19 -4.57
CA LEU A 134 10.38 -12.12 -4.01
C LEU A 134 10.34 -12.14 -2.47
N LEU A 135 9.62 -11.21 -1.86
CA LEU A 135 9.38 -11.17 -0.41
C LEU A 135 8.29 -12.18 -0.01
N CYS A 136 8.55 -13.48 -0.24
CA CYS A 136 7.61 -14.55 0.10
C CYS A 136 7.67 -14.91 1.58
N ILE A 137 6.52 -14.97 2.25
CA ILE A 137 6.45 -15.39 3.65
C ILE A 137 6.57 -16.91 3.82
N LYS A 138 7.09 -17.35 4.98
CA LYS A 138 7.10 -18.78 5.31
C LYS A 138 5.77 -19.26 5.90
N VAL A 139 5.00 -19.96 5.08
CA VAL A 139 3.74 -20.63 5.46
C VAL A 139 4.02 -21.95 6.20
N ARG A 140 3.19 -22.27 7.20
CA ARG A 140 3.20 -23.57 7.91
C ARG A 140 2.42 -24.61 7.12
N ASN A 141 2.91 -25.85 7.10
CA ASN A 141 2.28 -26.98 6.44
C ASN A 141 1.42 -27.81 7.42
N SER A 142 0.62 -28.72 6.87
CA SER A 142 -0.14 -29.74 7.61
C SER A 142 0.74 -30.53 8.61
N PRO A 143 0.26 -30.86 9.82
CA PRO A 143 -1.14 -30.85 10.29
C PRO A 143 -1.68 -29.52 10.85
N GLU A 144 -0.81 -28.55 11.11
CA GLU A 144 -1.20 -27.29 11.79
C GLU A 144 -1.41 -26.11 10.80
N GLY A 145 -1.38 -26.41 9.50
CA GLY A 145 -1.65 -25.52 8.38
C GLY A 145 -2.30 -26.30 7.23
N PRO A 146 -2.69 -25.64 6.12
CA PRO A 146 -3.33 -26.33 5.01
C PRO A 146 -2.34 -27.28 4.32
N LYS A 147 -2.88 -28.22 3.55
CA LYS A 147 -2.10 -29.07 2.65
C LYS A 147 -1.51 -28.18 1.55
N LEU A 148 -0.19 -27.99 1.58
CA LEU A 148 0.49 -27.13 0.60
C LEU A 148 0.76 -27.90 -0.70
N GLY A 149 0.48 -27.24 -1.82
CA GLY A 149 0.87 -27.68 -3.14
C GLY A 149 2.34 -27.35 -3.46
N PRO A 150 2.79 -27.60 -4.69
CA PRO A 150 4.11 -27.16 -5.13
C PRO A 150 4.22 -25.63 -5.12
N TYR A 151 5.43 -25.16 -4.87
CA TYR A 151 5.79 -23.75 -5.03
C TYR A 151 5.61 -23.32 -6.49
N ALA A 152 4.87 -22.23 -6.72
CA ALA A 152 4.62 -21.67 -8.04
C ALA A 152 5.79 -20.80 -8.53
N LEU A 153 6.45 -20.09 -7.61
CA LEU A 153 7.60 -19.24 -7.93
C LEU A 153 8.91 -20.06 -7.89
N GLN A 154 9.76 -19.84 -8.89
CA GLN A 154 11.03 -20.56 -9.08
C GLN A 154 12.20 -19.63 -8.79
N LYS A 155 13.22 -20.13 -8.08
CA LYS A 155 14.33 -19.30 -7.59
C LYS A 155 15.13 -18.62 -8.71
N ASP A 156 15.28 -19.29 -9.85
CA ASP A 156 16.12 -18.84 -10.95
C ASP A 156 15.35 -18.08 -12.04
N LYS A 157 14.17 -17.56 -11.71
CA LYS A 157 13.34 -16.75 -12.62
C LYS A 157 13.18 -15.34 -12.07
N MET A 158 13.29 -14.36 -12.96
CA MET A 158 12.89 -13.00 -12.67
C MET A 158 11.37 -12.90 -12.71
N TYR A 159 10.79 -12.09 -11.84
CA TYR A 159 9.36 -11.84 -11.79
C TYR A 159 9.13 -10.35 -11.61
N ALA A 160 8.32 -9.75 -12.49
CA ALA A 160 7.76 -8.42 -12.31
C ALA A 160 6.25 -8.62 -12.12
N LEU A 161 5.79 -8.52 -10.86
CA LEU A 161 4.41 -8.76 -10.45
C LEU A 161 3.81 -7.47 -9.89
N SER A 162 2.60 -7.15 -10.31
CA SER A 162 1.72 -6.24 -9.57
C SER A 162 0.26 -6.63 -9.80
N CYS A 163 -0.60 -6.23 -8.87
CA CYS A 163 -2.04 -6.39 -9.00
C CYS A 163 -2.73 -5.11 -8.60
N ARG A 164 -3.56 -4.59 -9.50
CA ARG A 164 -4.39 -3.41 -9.27
C ARG A 164 -5.86 -3.77 -9.39
N TRP A 165 -6.61 -3.53 -8.32
CA TRP A 165 -8.07 -3.51 -8.36
C TRP A 165 -8.53 -2.08 -8.67
N GLU A 166 -9.31 -1.93 -9.74
CA GLU A 166 -9.75 -0.61 -10.16
C GLU A 166 -10.74 -0.01 -9.15
N PRO A 167 -10.66 1.29 -8.84
CA PRO A 167 -11.57 1.94 -7.89
C PRO A 167 -13.06 1.73 -8.20
N ARG A 168 -13.40 1.59 -9.48
CA ARG A 168 -14.76 1.28 -9.92
C ARG A 168 -15.24 -0.09 -9.44
N GLU A 169 -14.37 -1.10 -9.47
CA GLU A 169 -14.68 -2.44 -9.01
C GLU A 169 -14.76 -2.50 -7.48
N GLU A 170 -13.91 -1.75 -6.80
CA GLU A 170 -13.98 -1.55 -5.35
C GLU A 170 -15.32 -0.89 -4.94
N GLN A 171 -15.73 0.17 -5.64
CA GLN A 171 -17.02 0.81 -5.38
C GLN A 171 -18.19 -0.17 -5.60
N ARG A 172 -18.14 -1.01 -6.65
CA ARG A 172 -19.16 -2.05 -6.85
C ARG A 172 -19.24 -3.01 -5.67
N TRP A 173 -18.11 -3.33 -5.04
CA TRP A 173 -18.09 -4.17 -3.84
C TRP A 173 -18.67 -3.44 -2.63
N LEU A 174 -18.35 -2.16 -2.43
CA LEU A 174 -18.94 -1.35 -1.36
C LEU A 174 -20.47 -1.26 -1.49
N ASP A 175 -20.97 -0.98 -2.70
CA ASP A 175 -22.41 -0.95 -2.99
C ASP A 175 -23.07 -2.30 -2.74
N TYR A 176 -22.39 -3.40 -3.11
CA TYR A 176 -22.86 -4.75 -2.86
C TYR A 176 -22.96 -5.05 -1.37
N LYS A 177 -21.96 -4.66 -0.57
CA LYS A 177 -21.98 -4.82 0.89
C LYS A 177 -23.13 -4.07 1.53
N ALA A 178 -23.34 -2.80 1.14
CA ALA A 178 -24.41 -1.96 1.64
C ALA A 178 -25.80 -2.54 1.32
N ARG A 179 -26.01 -3.01 0.08
CA ARG A 179 -27.28 -3.61 -0.36
C ARG A 179 -27.59 -4.93 0.34
N ASN A 180 -26.57 -5.73 0.61
CA ASN A 180 -26.74 -7.07 1.14
C ASN A 180 -26.61 -7.15 2.67
N GLY A 181 -26.43 -6.00 3.34
CA GLY A 181 -26.23 -5.96 4.80
C GLY A 181 -24.97 -6.73 5.24
N LEU A 182 -23.99 -6.86 4.35
CA LEU A 182 -22.71 -7.53 4.62
C LEU A 182 -21.69 -6.57 5.25
N ASP A 183 -22.09 -5.32 5.46
CA ASP A 183 -21.42 -4.46 6.40
C ASP A 183 -21.57 -5.07 7.80
N ASN A 184 -20.57 -5.87 8.19
CA ASN A 184 -20.26 -6.18 9.58
C ASN A 184 -19.80 -4.93 10.36
N ARG A 185 -20.25 -3.74 9.98
CA ARG A 185 -20.53 -2.68 10.94
C ARG A 185 -21.80 -3.09 11.65
N GLY A 186 -21.64 -4.01 12.61
CA GLY A 186 -22.67 -4.28 13.59
C GLY A 186 -23.27 -2.96 14.06
N SER A 187 -24.59 -2.97 14.23
CA SER A 187 -25.43 -1.92 14.79
C SER A 187 -24.85 -1.35 16.09
N THR A 188 -23.87 -0.50 15.89
CA THR A 188 -23.30 0.46 16.79
C THR A 188 -23.07 1.60 15.84
N GLN A 189 -23.87 2.66 15.97
CA GLN A 189 -23.33 3.97 15.70
C GLN A 189 -22.11 4.12 16.61
N ILE A 190 -20.96 3.60 16.18
CA ILE A 190 -19.71 4.23 16.51
C ILE A 190 -19.81 5.51 15.70
N ILE A 191 -20.31 6.55 16.36
CA ILE A 191 -19.94 7.92 16.02
C ILE A 191 -18.43 7.83 15.88
N ASN A 192 -17.94 7.78 14.64
CA ASN A 192 -16.51 7.87 14.40
C ASN A 192 -16.18 9.23 15.02
N PRO A 193 -15.45 9.32 16.14
CA PRO A 193 -15.30 10.59 16.84
C PRO A 193 -14.54 11.60 15.99
N ASN A 194 -13.99 11.14 14.86
CA ASN A 194 -13.33 11.94 13.88
C ASN A 194 -13.36 11.32 12.46
N PRO A 195 -14.48 11.46 11.72
CA PRO A 195 -14.58 10.96 10.35
C PRO A 195 -13.58 11.68 9.42
N PRO A 196 -13.25 11.09 8.25
CA PRO A 196 -12.48 11.76 7.19
C PRO A 196 -13.08 13.12 6.81
N TYR A 197 -12.29 13.96 6.13
CA TYR A 197 -12.77 15.26 5.70
C TYR A 197 -14.00 15.14 4.78
N THR A 198 -15.02 15.95 5.09
CA THR A 198 -16.15 16.20 4.19
C THR A 198 -15.69 17.06 3.00
N ASP A 199 -16.52 17.15 1.95
CA ASP A 199 -16.18 17.96 0.78
C ASP A 199 -16.16 19.47 1.08
N GLU A 200 -16.92 19.90 2.09
CA GLU A 200 -16.90 21.25 2.66
C GLU A 200 -15.57 21.52 3.38
N GLU A 201 -15.15 20.61 4.26
CA GLU A 201 -13.86 20.72 4.97
C GLU A 201 -12.67 20.70 4.00
N LYS A 202 -12.73 19.91 2.92
CA LYS A 202 -11.69 19.91 1.86
C LYS A 202 -11.65 21.22 1.09
N SER A 203 -12.80 21.80 0.79
CA SER A 203 -12.88 23.09 0.12
C SER A 203 -12.29 24.19 1.00
N PHE A 204 -12.64 24.19 2.30
CA PHE A 204 -12.11 25.14 3.28
C PHE A 204 -10.59 24.99 3.46
N LEU A 205 -10.07 23.76 3.57
CA LEU A 205 -8.62 23.50 3.59
C LEU A 205 -7.92 24.06 2.36
N LYS A 206 -8.50 23.87 1.18
CA LYS A 206 -7.90 24.30 -0.08
C LYS A 206 -7.86 25.83 -0.19
N THR A 207 -8.91 26.51 0.25
CA THR A 207 -9.01 27.97 0.20
C THR A 207 -8.13 28.64 1.24
N ASN A 208 -8.11 28.15 2.48
CA ASN A 208 -7.47 28.84 3.62
C ASN A 208 -6.05 28.34 3.93
N PHE A 209 -5.75 27.09 3.59
CA PHE A 209 -4.50 26.42 4.00
C PHE A 209 -3.80 25.67 2.86
N ARG A 210 -4.20 25.90 1.60
CA ARG A 210 -3.71 25.24 0.37
C ARG A 210 -4.09 23.76 0.25
N ASP A 211 -3.76 22.94 1.25
CA ASP A 211 -4.11 21.52 1.34
C ASP A 211 -3.95 20.96 2.77
N GLU A 212 -4.27 19.68 2.98
CA GLU A 212 -4.14 19.00 4.28
C GLU A 212 -2.68 18.96 4.78
N TYR A 213 -1.70 18.84 3.89
CA TYR A 213 -0.30 18.73 4.27
C TYR A 213 0.21 20.02 4.90
N HIS A 214 -0.02 21.15 4.23
CA HIS A 214 0.38 22.47 4.71
C HIS A 214 -0.34 22.84 6.01
N PHE A 215 -1.64 22.53 6.10
CA PHE A 215 -2.42 22.70 7.32
C PHE A 215 -1.83 21.90 8.51
N LEU A 216 -1.57 20.61 8.33
CA LEU A 216 -0.99 19.78 9.39
C LEU A 216 0.40 20.28 9.79
N LEU A 217 1.24 20.63 8.81
CA LEU A 217 2.59 21.14 9.04
C LEU A 217 2.58 22.43 9.87
N GLN A 218 1.70 23.37 9.56
CA GLN A 218 1.54 24.64 10.27
C GLN A 218 1.15 24.45 11.75
N HIS A 219 0.40 23.39 12.06
CA HIS A 219 0.01 23.03 13.42
C HIS A 219 0.99 22.05 14.10
N GLY A 220 2.16 21.78 13.49
CA GLY A 220 3.17 20.89 14.04
C GLY A 220 2.79 19.40 14.02
N LEU A 221 1.84 19.04 13.15
CA LEU A 221 1.26 17.70 13.01
C LEU A 221 1.83 17.00 11.76
N LYS A 222 1.94 15.66 11.82
CA LYS A 222 2.54 14.88 10.73
C LYS A 222 1.49 14.19 9.86
N ILE A 223 1.55 14.41 8.55
CA ILE A 223 0.62 13.78 7.57
C ILE A 223 0.70 12.25 7.52
N HIS A 224 1.80 11.64 7.99
CA HIS A 224 1.99 10.19 8.02
C HIS A 224 1.63 9.56 9.37
N SER A 225 1.18 10.34 10.36
CA SER A 225 0.67 9.84 11.63
C SER A 225 -0.85 9.91 11.62
N ASP A 226 -1.54 8.76 11.66
CA ASP A 226 -3.01 8.72 11.70
C ASP A 226 -3.59 9.43 12.93
N GLU A 227 -2.83 9.48 14.03
CA GLU A 227 -3.17 10.21 15.25
C GLU A 227 -3.08 11.73 15.03
N ASP A 228 -2.03 12.20 14.35
CA ASP A 228 -1.83 13.63 14.07
C ASP A 228 -2.79 14.12 12.98
N ARG A 229 -3.04 13.30 11.95
CA ARG A 229 -4.10 13.58 10.96
C ARG A 229 -5.46 13.64 11.63
N ALA A 230 -5.70 12.78 12.62
CA ALA A 230 -6.93 12.85 13.40
C ALA A 230 -6.98 14.16 14.21
N GLU A 231 -5.90 14.53 14.88
CA GLU A 231 -5.85 15.79 15.61
C GLU A 231 -6.08 16.99 14.68
N GLY A 232 -5.48 17.00 13.49
CA GLY A 232 -5.70 18.05 12.49
C GLY A 232 -7.17 18.19 12.09
N ARG A 233 -7.88 17.07 11.87
CA ARG A 233 -9.32 17.12 11.60
C ARG A 233 -10.14 17.74 12.74
N ARG A 234 -9.68 17.63 14.00
CA ARG A 234 -10.35 18.29 15.15
C ARG A 234 -10.05 19.79 15.16
N ILE A 235 -8.80 20.17 14.88
CA ILE A 235 -8.37 21.57 14.80
C ILE A 235 -9.10 22.29 13.68
N LEU A 236 -9.16 21.71 12.48
CA LEU A 236 -9.84 22.32 11.33
C LEU A 236 -11.31 22.60 11.62
N ARG A 237 -12.01 21.63 12.23
CA ARG A 237 -13.41 21.78 12.63
C ARG A 237 -13.63 22.82 13.72
N ALA A 238 -12.63 23.08 14.55
CA ALA A 238 -12.69 24.16 15.53
C ALA A 238 -12.55 25.52 14.82
N ILE A 239 -11.59 25.65 13.90
CA ILE A 239 -11.37 26.86 13.10
C ILE A 239 -12.61 27.21 12.27
N MET A 240 -13.19 26.24 11.55
CA MET A 240 -14.40 26.45 10.76
C MET A 240 -15.61 26.90 11.60
N ARG A 241 -15.69 26.48 12.88
CA ARG A 241 -16.75 26.93 13.79
C ARG A 241 -16.53 28.35 14.29
N GLU A 242 -15.28 28.80 14.39
CA GLU A 242 -14.95 30.16 14.80
C GLU A 242 -15.18 31.13 13.63
N ASP A 243 -14.86 30.74 12.39
CA ASP A 243 -15.16 31.53 11.18
C ASP A 243 -16.67 31.71 10.94
N ASP A 244 -17.49 30.68 11.19
CA ASP A 244 -18.96 30.75 11.07
C ASP A 244 -19.60 31.74 12.07
N GLU A 245 -18.90 32.13 13.15
CA GLU A 245 -19.38 33.08 14.17
C GLU A 245 -18.94 34.54 13.89
N GLU A 246 -18.00 34.77 12.96
CA GLU A 246 -17.50 36.12 12.61
C GLU A 246 -18.12 36.72 11.32
N ASP A 247 -18.94 35.96 10.59
CA ASP A 247 -19.66 36.42 9.37
C ASP A 247 -20.93 37.27 9.66
N SER A 248 -20.78 38.24 10.57
CA SER A 248 -21.59 39.46 10.57
C SER A 248 -20.65 40.65 10.52
N ASP A 249 -20.26 41.03 9.30
CA ASP A 249 -20.17 42.40 8.78
C ASP A 249 -18.93 42.60 7.88
N GLY A 250 -19.14 42.67 6.56
CA GLY A 250 -18.30 43.51 5.68
C GLY A 250 -17.80 42.91 4.35
N GLU A 251 -18.57 43.20 3.29
CA GLU A 251 -18.21 43.53 1.88
C GLU A 251 -17.03 42.83 1.14
N PRO A 252 -17.19 42.51 -0.16
CA PRO A 252 -16.15 41.93 -1.00
C PRO A 252 -15.21 43.01 -1.58
N GLU A 253 -13.90 42.76 -1.61
CA GLU A 253 -12.97 43.49 -2.47
C GLU A 253 -12.36 42.57 -3.53
N ASP A 254 -12.51 43.01 -4.77
CA ASP A 254 -11.97 42.46 -6.00
C ASP A 254 -10.48 42.86 -6.21
N ASP A 255 -9.81 42.00 -6.99
CA ASP A 255 -8.80 42.28 -8.02
C ASP A 255 -7.29 42.41 -7.70
N GLU A 256 -6.58 41.47 -8.34
CA GLU A 256 -5.41 41.62 -9.23
C GLU A 256 -3.97 41.34 -8.75
N ASP A 257 -3.25 40.64 -9.65
CA ASP A 257 -1.78 40.50 -9.82
C ASP A 257 -1.02 39.58 -8.84
N ASP A 258 0.02 38.82 -9.18
CA ASP A 258 0.89 38.64 -10.36
C ASP A 258 1.46 37.20 -10.24
N GLY A 259 1.89 36.63 -11.36
CA GLY A 259 2.37 35.27 -11.46
C GLY A 259 3.72 34.96 -10.79
N SER A 260 4.03 33.67 -10.87
CA SER A 260 5.25 32.96 -10.45
C SER A 260 5.32 32.54 -8.97
N GLU A 261 5.94 31.37 -8.75
CA GLU A 261 6.09 30.59 -7.51
C GLU A 261 4.93 29.62 -7.19
N PHE A 262 5.12 28.34 -6.91
CA PHE A 262 6.31 27.61 -6.49
C PHE A 262 6.03 26.10 -6.69
N ASP A 263 6.66 25.50 -7.69
CA ASP A 263 6.62 24.07 -8.02
C ASP A 263 7.60 23.30 -7.11
N LEU A 264 7.43 23.43 -5.79
CA LEU A 264 8.45 23.06 -4.80
C LEU A 264 8.41 21.60 -4.34
N GLU A 265 7.54 20.77 -4.90
CA GLU A 265 7.28 19.42 -4.38
C GLU A 265 7.70 18.37 -5.41
N GLY A 266 9.01 18.12 -5.46
CA GLY A 266 9.67 17.19 -6.39
C GLY A 266 11.18 17.40 -6.52
N HIS A 267 11.71 18.51 -6.00
CA HIS A 267 13.11 18.94 -6.13
C HIS A 267 13.96 18.74 -4.86
N GLN A 268 13.48 17.95 -3.90
CA GLN A 268 14.18 17.76 -2.63
C GLN A 268 15.55 17.09 -2.81
N ALA A 269 15.75 16.30 -3.86
CA ALA A 269 17.02 15.66 -4.20
C ALA A 269 17.83 16.46 -5.23
N ASP A 270 17.38 17.64 -5.69
CA ASP A 270 18.04 18.34 -6.80
C ASP A 270 19.43 18.85 -6.45
N TYR A 271 19.68 19.18 -5.17
CA TYR A 271 21.00 19.56 -4.70
C TYR A 271 22.06 18.46 -4.94
N ASN A 272 21.61 17.23 -5.15
CA ASN A 272 22.46 16.08 -5.36
C ASN A 272 22.80 15.85 -6.84
N PHE A 273 22.19 16.52 -7.80
CA PHE A 273 22.45 16.28 -9.22
C PHE A 273 23.08 17.51 -9.89
N SER A 274 23.86 17.29 -10.96
CA SER A 274 24.33 18.37 -11.83
C SER A 274 23.17 18.92 -12.66
N ALA A 275 23.31 20.13 -13.21
CA ALA A 275 22.29 20.71 -14.09
C ALA A 275 21.99 19.81 -15.31
N GLU A 276 23.03 19.18 -15.88
CA GLU A 276 22.88 18.26 -17.03
C GLU A 276 22.14 16.97 -16.63
N GLN A 277 22.41 16.45 -15.43
CA GLN A 277 21.68 15.29 -14.88
C GLN A 277 20.21 15.63 -14.61
N LEU A 278 19.93 16.82 -14.06
CA LEU A 278 18.57 17.26 -13.78
C LEU A 278 17.74 17.46 -15.05
N ASP A 279 18.34 18.02 -16.11
CA ASP A 279 17.66 18.16 -17.40
C ASP A 279 17.28 16.79 -17.98
N TRP A 280 18.21 15.83 -17.99
CA TRP A 280 17.95 14.47 -18.48
C TRP A 280 16.92 13.72 -17.60
N ILE A 281 17.05 13.82 -16.27
CA ILE A 281 16.11 13.24 -15.30
C ILE A 281 14.72 13.84 -15.48
N GLY A 282 14.62 15.16 -15.65
CA GLY A 282 13.37 15.86 -15.89
C GLY A 282 12.66 15.38 -17.15
N GLU A 283 13.41 15.16 -18.23
CA GLU A 283 12.87 14.66 -19.50
C GLU A 283 12.38 13.20 -19.42
N HIS A 284 13.09 12.33 -18.69
CA HIS A 284 12.82 10.88 -18.70
C HIS A 284 11.98 10.39 -17.52
N TYR A 285 12.07 11.06 -16.36
CA TYR A 285 11.46 10.65 -15.10
C TYR A 285 10.62 11.74 -14.45
N GLY A 286 10.62 12.96 -15.00
CA GLY A 286 9.83 14.10 -14.52
C GLY A 286 10.53 14.91 -13.43
N ASN A 287 11.03 14.27 -12.37
CA ASN A 287 11.81 14.93 -11.31
C ASN A 287 12.77 13.97 -10.61
N SER A 288 13.69 14.53 -9.80
CA SER A 288 14.76 13.78 -9.12
C SER A 288 14.23 12.77 -8.10
N GLU A 289 13.12 13.08 -7.41
CA GLU A 289 12.49 12.17 -6.46
C GLU A 289 11.88 10.95 -7.17
N ALA A 290 11.17 11.16 -8.28
CA ALA A 290 10.58 10.10 -9.10
C ALA A 290 11.65 9.19 -9.72
N PHE A 291 12.78 9.77 -10.15
CA PHE A 291 13.94 9.02 -10.60
C PHE A 291 14.50 8.13 -9.49
N MET A 292 14.81 8.67 -8.31
CA MET A 292 15.35 7.88 -7.20
C MET A 292 14.39 6.76 -6.75
N ILE A 293 13.09 7.06 -6.64
CA ILE A 293 12.06 6.08 -6.28
C ILE A 293 12.00 4.93 -7.29
N SER A 294 12.17 5.22 -8.60
CA SER A 294 12.11 4.21 -9.65
C SER A 294 13.22 3.14 -9.53
N TYR A 295 14.36 3.51 -8.92
CA TYR A 295 15.48 2.62 -8.64
C TYR A 295 15.49 2.09 -7.20
N GLY A 296 14.46 2.41 -6.40
CA GLY A 296 14.35 1.98 -5.00
C GLY A 296 15.28 2.74 -4.04
N LEU A 297 15.78 3.89 -4.47
CA LEU A 297 16.70 4.75 -3.72
C LEU A 297 15.92 5.76 -2.88
N ARG A 298 16.41 6.07 -1.68
CA ARG A 298 15.78 7.04 -0.76
C ARG A 298 16.46 8.40 -0.90
N PHE A 299 15.68 9.43 -1.22
CA PHE A 299 16.17 10.81 -1.42
C PHE A 299 16.69 11.51 -0.16
N TYR A 300 16.54 10.89 1.01
CA TYR A 300 17.02 11.39 2.31
C TYR A 300 18.15 10.53 2.90
N ASP A 301 18.67 9.58 2.13
CA ASP A 301 19.78 8.70 2.53
C ASP A 301 21.01 9.05 1.68
N ASP A 302 22.10 9.49 2.33
CA ASP A 302 23.28 10.02 1.63
C ASP A 302 23.98 8.97 0.75
N ASP A 303 23.92 7.69 1.13
CA ASP A 303 24.50 6.60 0.32
C ASP A 303 23.65 6.36 -0.94
N ASP A 304 22.32 6.36 -0.79
CA ASP A 304 21.37 6.23 -1.90
C ASP A 304 21.43 7.45 -2.85
N LEU A 305 21.76 8.64 -2.35
CA LEU A 305 21.98 9.85 -3.16
C LEU A 305 23.24 9.74 -4.03
N GLU A 306 24.35 9.24 -3.49
CA GLU A 306 25.56 8.99 -4.29
C GLU A 306 25.32 7.87 -5.32
N GLU A 307 24.56 6.83 -4.96
CA GLU A 307 24.17 5.78 -5.91
C GLU A 307 23.32 6.34 -7.06
N ALA A 308 22.40 7.27 -6.76
CA ALA A 308 21.56 7.89 -7.78
C ALA A 308 22.37 8.70 -8.81
N LYS A 309 23.44 9.39 -8.40
CA LYS A 309 24.36 10.10 -9.33
C LYS A 309 25.01 9.15 -10.31
N VAL A 310 25.51 8.02 -9.80
CA VAL A 310 26.20 7.02 -10.63
C VAL A 310 25.24 6.39 -11.64
N ILE A 311 23.99 6.15 -11.25
CA ILE A 311 22.95 5.64 -12.16
C ILE A 311 22.60 6.69 -13.22
N ALA A 312 22.42 7.96 -12.84
CA ALA A 312 22.11 9.04 -13.77
C ALA A 312 23.24 9.19 -14.81
N ASP A 313 24.50 9.22 -14.38
CA ASP A 313 25.65 9.30 -15.29
C ASP A 313 25.72 8.09 -16.23
N ALA A 314 25.52 6.87 -15.72
CA ALA A 314 25.58 5.67 -16.55
C ALA A 314 24.50 5.68 -17.65
N MET A 315 23.29 6.13 -17.32
CA MET A 315 22.17 6.19 -18.27
C MET A 315 22.35 7.28 -19.32
N MET A 316 22.87 8.45 -18.93
CA MET A 316 23.17 9.53 -19.86
C MET A 316 24.27 9.13 -20.87
N HIS A 317 25.27 8.37 -20.46
CA HIS A 317 26.32 7.90 -21.37
C HIS A 317 25.83 6.81 -22.35
N ASP A 318 24.82 6.02 -21.97
CA ASP A 318 24.22 5.00 -22.84
C ASP A 318 23.26 5.60 -23.90
N ASP A 319 22.73 6.81 -23.68
CA ASP A 319 21.86 7.52 -24.63
C ASP A 319 22.62 8.30 -25.73
N ASP A 320 23.93 8.53 -25.54
CA ASP A 320 24.80 9.28 -26.46
C ASP A 320 25.56 8.39 -27.48
N ASP A 321 25.44 7.05 -27.40
CA ASP A 321 26.07 6.04 -28.30
C ASP A 321 25.07 5.38 -29.28
#